data_AF-A0A7Y3TB06-F1
#
_entry.id   AF-A0A7Y3TB06-F1
#
_cell.length_a   1.000
_cell.length_b   1.000
_cell.length_c   1.000
_cell.angle_alpha   90.00
_cell.angle_beta   90.00
_cell.angle_gamma   90.00
#
_symmetry.space_group_name_H-M   'P 1'
#
loop_
_entity.id
_entity.type
_entity.pdbx_description
1 polymer ?
#
loop_
_entity_poly.entity_id
_entity_poly.type
_entity_poly.pdbx_seq_one_letter_code
_entity_poly.pdbx_strand_id
1 'polypeptide(L)'
;MKVKYLFVLALLAGCQKEKTVTAAAAVPEKKTEITLVAEEKFLKTDTIPISEGEEVSKNNYILAHLLDQKADKDSIVTQHYQLDFYQDKTKTASSKIIIKGYQKGSEWGASYGLSSTAPKKSSFIQVSFGYPGCGYTQNNYLYYLKNQTLQLVYEWDTMSDSGWGSWVEFTNPTGKPETESFYCKRVAFEPDDNNEDMGTAAHSDSIVFQLKNKHWIKQFLSAEGKTYFEKKMSFNDFHKIK
;
A
#
# COMPACT_ATOMS: atom_id res chain seq x y z
N MET A 1 58.42 53.59 -21.59
CA MET A 1 57.42 54.38 -22.35
C MET A 1 56.23 54.63 -21.44
N LYS A 2 55.92 55.91 -21.17
CA LYS A 2 54.76 56.51 -20.48
C LYS A 2 54.32 55.98 -19.09
N VAL A 3 54.90 56.60 -18.07
CA VAL A 3 54.36 56.93 -16.73
C VAL A 3 53.11 57.83 -16.86
N LYS A 4 52.22 57.89 -15.84
CA LYS A 4 51.67 59.09 -15.15
C LYS A 4 50.60 58.62 -14.12
N TYR A 5 50.89 58.65 -12.81
CA TYR A 5 50.65 59.77 -11.85
C TYR A 5 49.16 59.90 -11.47
N LEU A 6 48.69 60.25 -10.26
CA LEU A 6 49.26 60.77 -9.02
C LEU A 6 48.13 60.78 -7.96
N PHE A 7 48.50 60.76 -6.67
CA PHE A 7 47.93 61.49 -5.50
C PHE A 7 46.46 61.28 -5.07
N VAL A 8 46.12 60.94 -3.81
CA VAL A 8 46.45 61.44 -2.44
C VAL A 8 45.56 62.60 -1.96
N LEU A 9 45.09 62.41 -0.71
CA LEU A 9 44.64 63.36 0.34
C LEU A 9 43.15 63.72 0.52
N ALA A 10 42.57 63.05 1.52
CA ALA A 10 41.99 63.56 2.77
C ALA A 10 41.23 64.90 2.87
N LEU A 11 40.18 64.81 3.72
CA LEU A 11 39.52 65.82 4.55
C LEU A 11 38.58 66.80 3.83
N LEU A 12 37.32 66.85 4.25
CA LEU A 12 36.84 67.84 5.23
C LEU A 12 35.36 67.61 5.58
N ALA A 13 35.06 67.90 6.84
CA ALA A 13 33.78 67.75 7.50
C ALA A 13 32.75 68.82 7.08
N GLY A 14 31.47 68.52 7.30
CA GLY A 14 30.44 69.55 7.50
C GLY A 14 29.04 69.14 7.05
N CYS A 15 28.18 68.73 7.98
CA CYS A 15 26.99 69.51 8.37
C CYS A 15 26.16 68.80 9.43
N GLN A 16 25.64 69.63 10.31
CA GLN A 16 24.96 69.29 11.55
C GLN A 16 23.50 68.84 11.32
N LYS A 17 23.04 68.02 12.27
CA LYS A 17 21.68 67.94 12.85
C LYS A 17 20.49 67.73 11.90
N GLU A 18 19.77 66.64 12.12
CA GLU A 18 18.51 66.70 12.89
C GLU A 18 18.09 65.30 13.38
N LYS A 19 17.60 65.24 14.62
CA LYS A 19 16.88 64.09 15.17
C LYS A 19 15.41 64.28 14.82
N THR A 20 14.79 63.27 14.20
CA THR A 20 13.33 63.11 14.23
C THR A 20 13.01 61.67 14.61
N VAL A 21 12.03 61.57 15.50
CA VAL A 21 11.64 60.42 16.31
C VAL A 21 10.53 59.63 15.59
N THR A 22 10.67 58.30 15.64
CA THR A 22 9.67 57.22 15.45
C THR A 22 8.75 57.22 14.22
N ALA A 23 8.85 56.14 13.45
CA ALA A 23 7.68 55.34 13.08
C ALA A 23 8.05 53.86 13.31
N ALA A 24 7.29 53.18 14.18
CA ALA A 24 7.40 51.76 14.40
C ALA A 24 7.10 51.03 13.09
N ALA A 25 8.03 50.19 12.64
CA ALA A 25 7.81 49.30 11.51
C ALA A 25 6.70 48.31 11.88
N ALA A 26 5.57 48.40 11.18
CA ALA A 26 4.55 47.37 11.21
C ALA A 26 5.17 46.07 10.67
N VAL A 27 5.27 45.06 11.53
CA VAL A 27 5.55 43.68 11.13
C VAL A 27 4.40 43.26 10.22
N PRO A 28 4.65 42.81 8.98
CA PRO A 28 3.57 42.28 8.17
C PRO A 28 3.12 40.97 8.80
N GLU A 29 1.88 40.96 9.31
CA GLU A 29 1.18 39.72 9.64
C GLU A 29 1.16 38.85 8.39
N LYS A 30 2.01 37.82 8.40
CA LYS A 30 1.96 36.73 7.46
C LYS A 30 0.61 36.05 7.71
N LYS A 31 -0.42 36.42 6.94
CA LYS A 31 -1.64 35.64 6.82
C LYS A 31 -1.19 34.24 6.41
N THR A 32 -1.19 33.33 7.38
CA THR A 32 -1.18 31.91 7.11
C THR A 32 -2.47 31.67 6.33
N GLU A 33 -2.38 31.60 5.00
CA GLU A 33 -3.40 30.91 4.22
C GLU A 33 -3.47 29.52 4.79
N ILE A 34 -4.48 29.29 5.62
CA ILE A 34 -4.99 27.96 5.88
C ILE A 34 -5.51 27.52 4.53
N THR A 35 -4.68 26.78 3.78
CA THR A 35 -5.18 25.99 2.67
C THR A 35 -6.19 25.04 3.30
N LEU A 36 -7.47 25.38 3.20
CA LEU A 36 -8.56 24.46 3.43
C LEU A 36 -8.29 23.30 2.49
N VAL A 37 -7.79 22.18 3.02
CA VAL A 37 -7.73 20.92 2.30
C VAL A 37 -9.15 20.70 1.83
N ALA A 38 -9.38 20.81 0.51
CA ALA A 38 -10.70 20.65 -0.06
C ALA A 38 -11.27 19.33 0.47
N GLU A 39 -12.44 19.37 1.10
CA GLU A 39 -13.11 18.15 1.54
C GLU A 39 -13.26 17.25 0.31
N GLU A 40 -12.59 16.11 0.32
CA GLU A 40 -12.74 15.12 -0.73
C GLU A 40 -14.19 14.63 -0.71
N LYS A 41 -14.92 14.85 -1.80
CA LYS A 41 -16.30 14.40 -1.93
C LYS A 41 -16.31 12.90 -2.24
N PHE A 42 -16.73 12.09 -1.27
CA PHE A 42 -16.85 10.64 -1.43
C PHE A 42 -18.19 10.25 -2.06
N LEU A 43 -18.17 9.40 -3.08
CA LEU A 43 -19.36 8.86 -3.74
C LEU A 43 -20.04 7.77 -2.89
N LYS A 44 -19.24 6.96 -2.20
CA LYS A 44 -19.66 5.88 -1.32
C LYS A 44 -18.58 5.66 -0.27
N THR A 45 -18.96 5.23 0.93
CA THR A 45 -18.03 4.76 1.96
C THR A 45 -18.45 3.38 2.42
N ASP A 46 -17.52 2.44 2.37
CA ASP A 46 -17.67 1.09 2.91
C ASP A 46 -16.82 0.94 4.18
N THR A 47 -17.32 0.22 5.18
CA THR A 47 -16.53 -0.13 6.38
C THR A 47 -16.01 -1.56 6.22
N ILE A 48 -14.70 -1.72 6.28
CA ILE A 48 -14.02 -3.01 6.19
C ILE A 48 -13.62 -3.44 7.62
N PRO A 49 -14.28 -4.46 8.20
CA PRO A 49 -13.82 -5.07 9.44
C PRO A 49 -12.49 -5.79 9.22
N ILE A 50 -11.59 -5.73 10.20
CA ILE A 50 -10.32 -6.46 10.15
C ILE A 50 -10.41 -7.71 11.02
N SER A 51 -10.24 -8.88 10.42
CA SER A 51 -10.21 -10.15 11.13
C SER A 51 -8.90 -10.35 11.91
N GLU A 52 -9.01 -10.86 13.14
CA GLU A 52 -7.93 -11.28 14.05
C GLU A 52 -8.03 -12.79 14.31
N GLY A 53 -7.75 -13.60 13.29
CA GLY A 53 -8.09 -15.02 13.31
C GLY A 53 -9.60 -15.22 13.17
N GLU A 54 -10.23 -15.91 14.11
CA GLU A 54 -11.69 -16.19 14.10
C GLU A 54 -12.54 -15.02 14.64
N GLU A 55 -11.91 -13.98 15.18
CA GLU A 55 -12.59 -12.81 15.74
C GLU A 55 -12.46 -11.60 14.81
N VAL A 56 -13.37 -10.62 14.94
CA VAL A 56 -13.24 -9.31 14.29
C VAL A 56 -12.72 -8.29 15.29
N SER A 57 -11.77 -7.47 14.85
CA SER A 57 -11.25 -6.36 15.67
C SER A 57 -12.37 -5.37 16.00
N LYS A 58 -12.56 -5.09 17.29
CA LYS A 58 -13.69 -4.23 17.75
C LYS A 58 -13.48 -2.75 17.48
N ASN A 59 -12.23 -2.29 17.49
CA ASN A 59 -11.90 -0.86 17.43
C ASN A 59 -11.03 -0.49 16.22
N ASN A 60 -10.59 -1.48 15.44
CA ASN A 60 -9.74 -1.26 14.28
C ASN A 60 -10.51 -1.67 13.02
N TYR A 61 -10.54 -0.78 12.04
CA TYR A 61 -11.28 -0.97 10.79
C TYR A 61 -10.67 -0.09 9.71
N ILE A 62 -11.05 -0.34 8.47
CA ILE A 62 -10.68 0.50 7.32
C ILE A 62 -11.96 1.10 6.76
N LEU A 63 -11.95 2.39 6.43
CA LEU A 63 -13.00 2.99 5.60
C LEU A 63 -12.53 3.07 4.17
N ALA A 64 -13.27 2.47 3.23
CA ALA A 64 -13.00 2.58 1.81
C ALA A 64 -13.92 3.63 1.19
N HIS A 65 -13.37 4.78 0.89
CA HIS A 65 -14.06 5.90 0.27
C HIS A 65 -13.90 5.83 -1.25
N LEU A 66 -15.00 5.60 -1.97
CA LEU A 66 -15.03 5.70 -3.42
C LEU A 66 -14.90 7.17 -3.82
N LEU A 67 -13.80 7.53 -4.48
CA LEU A 67 -13.51 8.89 -4.92
C LEU A 67 -14.14 9.17 -6.29
N ASP A 68 -13.92 8.24 -7.23
CA ASP A 68 -14.51 8.31 -8.56
C ASP A 68 -14.76 6.91 -9.15
N GLN A 69 -15.59 6.86 -10.18
CA GLN A 69 -15.83 5.68 -10.99
C GLN A 69 -16.01 6.08 -12.46
N LYS A 70 -15.34 5.38 -13.37
CA LYS A 70 -15.46 5.61 -14.82
C LYS A 70 -15.51 4.28 -15.55
N ALA A 71 -16.36 4.19 -16.56
CA ALA A 71 -16.35 3.09 -17.53
C ALA A 71 -15.57 3.52 -18.77
N ASP A 72 -14.76 2.63 -19.32
CA ASP A 72 -14.14 2.85 -20.62
C ASP A 72 -15.09 2.45 -21.78
N LYS A 73 -14.56 2.47 -23.00
CA LYS A 73 -15.32 2.15 -24.22
C LYS A 73 -15.80 0.70 -24.26
N ASP A 74 -15.11 -0.19 -23.55
CA ASP A 74 -15.41 -1.61 -23.48
C ASP A 74 -16.27 -1.94 -22.24
N SER A 75 -16.84 -0.91 -21.61
CA SER A 75 -17.63 -1.00 -20.37
C SER A 75 -16.86 -1.55 -19.17
N ILE A 76 -15.52 -1.53 -19.21
CA ILE A 76 -14.70 -1.91 -18.06
C ILE A 76 -14.74 -0.76 -17.06
N VAL A 77 -15.29 -1.05 -15.89
CA VAL A 77 -15.42 -0.05 -14.81
C VAL A 77 -14.12 0.02 -14.01
N THR A 78 -13.54 1.20 -13.94
CA THR A 78 -12.42 1.54 -13.06
C THR A 78 -12.91 2.41 -11.91
N GLN A 79 -12.53 2.06 -10.68
CA GLN A 79 -12.87 2.79 -9.46
C GLN A 79 -11.60 3.25 -8.75
N HIS A 80 -11.61 4.50 -8.27
CA HIS A 80 -10.54 5.04 -7.44
C HIS A 80 -11.01 5.11 -6.00
N TYR A 81 -10.22 4.56 -5.08
CA TYR A 81 -10.55 4.53 -3.66
C TYR A 81 -9.49 5.23 -2.83
N GLN A 82 -9.92 5.83 -1.72
CA GLN A 82 -9.09 6.12 -0.56
C GLN A 82 -9.44 5.15 0.56
N LEU A 83 -8.45 4.42 1.05
CA LEU A 83 -8.52 3.56 2.23
C LEU A 83 -8.01 4.33 3.44
N ASP A 84 -8.88 4.61 4.40
CA ASP A 84 -8.54 5.25 5.67
C ASP A 84 -8.45 4.21 6.78
N PHE A 85 -7.28 4.08 7.40
CA PHE A 85 -6.99 3.09 8.43
C PHE A 85 -7.26 3.65 9.81
N TYR A 86 -8.15 3.02 10.56
CA TYR A 86 -8.49 3.39 11.93
C TYR A 86 -7.90 2.39 12.92
N GLN A 87 -7.15 2.91 13.89
CA GLN A 87 -6.70 2.16 15.07
C GLN A 87 -7.31 2.81 16.31
N ASP A 88 -7.95 2.02 17.17
CA ASP A 88 -8.69 2.51 18.33
C ASP A 88 -9.66 3.65 17.98
N LYS A 89 -10.41 3.48 16.87
CA LYS A 89 -11.38 4.45 16.32
C LYS A 89 -10.77 5.81 15.92
N THR A 90 -9.45 5.93 15.89
CA THR A 90 -8.75 7.12 15.42
C THR A 90 -8.15 6.84 14.05
N LYS A 91 -8.39 7.74 13.08
CA LYS A 91 -7.75 7.67 11.78
C LYS A 91 -6.24 7.84 11.95
N THR A 92 -5.47 6.88 11.47
CA THR A 92 -4.00 6.86 11.62
C THR A 92 -3.29 7.13 10.31
N ALA A 93 -3.80 6.63 9.19
CA ALA A 93 -3.19 6.77 7.88
C ALA A 93 -4.21 6.59 6.75
N SER A 94 -3.80 6.94 5.53
CA SER A 94 -4.59 6.76 4.31
C SER A 94 -3.74 6.21 3.18
N SER A 95 -4.35 5.43 2.28
CA SER A 95 -3.76 4.99 1.01
C SER A 95 -4.75 5.18 -0.12
N LYS A 96 -4.30 5.57 -1.31
CA LYS A 96 -5.13 5.57 -2.52
C LYS A 96 -4.83 4.34 -3.36
N ILE A 97 -5.86 3.71 -3.92
CA ILE A 97 -5.74 2.55 -4.80
C ILE A 97 -6.69 2.67 -5.99
N ILE A 98 -6.41 1.90 -7.04
CA ILE A 98 -7.21 1.86 -8.26
C ILE A 98 -7.64 0.42 -8.48
N ILE A 99 -8.94 0.19 -8.57
CA ILE A 99 -9.52 -1.10 -8.92
C ILE A 99 -9.99 -1.04 -10.37
N LYS A 100 -9.44 -1.91 -11.21
CA LYS A 100 -9.85 -2.08 -12.61
C LYS A 100 -10.78 -3.28 -12.75
N GLY A 101 -11.75 -3.18 -13.65
CA GLY A 101 -12.69 -4.28 -13.89
C GLY A 101 -13.64 -4.53 -12.72
N TYR A 102 -14.13 -3.47 -12.07
CA TYR A 102 -15.11 -3.60 -11.00
C TYR A 102 -16.34 -4.39 -11.45
N GLN A 103 -16.74 -5.34 -10.62
CA GLN A 103 -17.94 -6.13 -10.82
C GLN A 103 -18.97 -5.82 -9.73
N LYS A 104 -20.22 -5.61 -10.14
CA LYS A 104 -21.31 -5.35 -9.19
C LYS A 104 -21.46 -6.55 -8.25
N GLY A 105 -21.49 -6.29 -6.95
CA GLY A 105 -21.49 -7.32 -5.92
C GLY A 105 -20.10 -7.68 -5.40
N SER A 106 -19.05 -6.98 -5.82
CA SER A 106 -17.73 -7.12 -5.20
C SER A 106 -17.75 -6.67 -3.74
N GLU A 107 -17.00 -7.37 -2.90
CA GLU A 107 -16.93 -7.18 -1.46
C GLU A 107 -15.50 -6.88 -1.02
N TRP A 108 -15.39 -6.23 0.15
CA TRP A 108 -14.11 -5.98 0.81
C TRP A 108 -13.83 -7.05 1.86
N GLY A 109 -12.57 -7.44 1.98
CA GLY A 109 -12.07 -8.23 3.10
C GLY A 109 -10.82 -7.59 3.70
N ALA A 110 -10.60 -7.78 5.01
CA ALA A 110 -9.31 -7.45 5.62
C ALA A 110 -8.97 -8.41 6.76
N SER A 111 -7.68 -8.69 6.94
CA SER A 111 -7.17 -9.51 8.04
C SER A 111 -5.78 -9.06 8.47
N TYR A 112 -5.44 -9.29 9.73
CA TYR A 112 -4.08 -9.05 10.20
C TYR A 112 -3.13 -10.17 9.82
N GLY A 113 -1.89 -9.79 9.50
CA GLY A 113 -0.77 -10.69 9.31
C GLY A 113 -0.50 -11.10 7.87
N LEU A 114 0.46 -12.01 7.73
CA LEU A 114 0.88 -12.56 6.44
C LEU A 114 0.08 -13.81 6.05
N SER A 115 -0.69 -14.39 6.97
CA SER A 115 -1.59 -15.52 6.75
C SER A 115 -2.86 -15.37 7.59
N SER A 116 -3.94 -16.08 7.23
CA SER A 116 -5.18 -16.13 8.00
C SER A 116 -5.02 -16.70 9.43
N THR A 117 -3.93 -17.42 9.67
CA THR A 117 -3.54 -17.99 10.96
C THR A 117 -2.56 -17.11 11.75
N ALA A 118 -2.28 -15.90 11.27
CA ALA A 118 -1.27 -15.05 11.85
C ALA A 118 -1.65 -14.58 13.27
N PRO A 119 -0.64 -14.22 14.09
CA PRO A 119 -0.87 -13.78 15.45
C PRO A 119 -1.73 -12.52 15.52
N LYS A 120 -2.55 -12.41 16.58
CA LYS A 120 -3.26 -11.18 16.92
C LYS A 120 -2.28 -9.99 16.98
N LYS A 121 -2.69 -8.81 16.50
CA LYS A 121 -1.93 -7.54 16.53
C LYS A 121 -0.67 -7.47 15.66
N SER A 122 -0.65 -8.16 14.52
CA SER A 122 0.40 -7.95 13.51
C SER A 122 0.37 -6.51 12.96
N SER A 123 1.54 -5.92 12.70
CA SER A 123 1.65 -4.64 11.97
C SER A 123 1.29 -4.76 10.48
N PHE A 124 1.22 -5.98 9.95
CA PHE A 124 0.74 -6.23 8.59
C PHE A 124 -0.77 -6.36 8.54
N ILE A 125 -1.38 -5.80 7.48
CA ILE A 125 -2.80 -5.86 7.19
C ILE A 125 -2.97 -6.25 5.73
N GLN A 126 -3.62 -7.39 5.47
CA GLN A 126 -4.06 -7.75 4.12
C GLN A 126 -5.44 -7.18 3.88
N VAL A 127 -5.62 -6.55 2.72
CA VAL A 127 -6.91 -6.05 2.24
C VAL A 127 -7.19 -6.69 0.90
N SER A 128 -8.40 -7.20 0.71
CA SER A 128 -8.84 -7.84 -0.53
C SER A 128 -10.10 -7.16 -1.06
N PHE A 129 -10.25 -7.17 -2.38
CA PHE A 129 -11.46 -6.71 -3.05
C PHE A 129 -11.76 -7.56 -4.28
N GLY A 130 -13.01 -7.99 -4.40
CA GLY A 130 -13.49 -8.65 -5.61
C GLY A 130 -14.83 -9.35 -5.43
N TYR A 131 -15.32 -9.96 -6.50
CA TYR A 131 -16.61 -10.65 -6.50
C TYR A 131 -16.49 -12.00 -5.77
N PRO A 132 -17.31 -12.28 -4.74
CA PRO A 132 -17.22 -13.51 -3.95
C PRO A 132 -17.78 -14.70 -4.74
N GLY A 133 -17.07 -15.13 -5.78
CA GLY A 133 -17.45 -16.23 -6.64
C GLY A 133 -16.24 -17.06 -7.10
N CYS A 134 -16.50 -18.34 -7.39
CA CYS A 134 -15.52 -19.27 -7.93
C CYS A 134 -14.89 -18.75 -9.23
N GLY A 135 -13.56 -18.78 -9.32
CA GLY A 135 -12.83 -18.39 -10.52
C GLY A 135 -12.78 -16.89 -10.79
N TYR A 136 -13.32 -16.05 -9.89
CA TYR A 136 -13.21 -14.60 -10.03
C TYR A 136 -11.90 -14.08 -9.45
N THR A 137 -11.26 -13.17 -10.18
CA THR A 137 -10.04 -12.51 -9.72
C THR A 137 -10.34 -11.55 -8.57
N GLN A 138 -9.55 -11.69 -7.50
CA GLN A 138 -9.53 -10.83 -6.33
C GLN A 138 -8.27 -9.99 -6.34
N ASN A 139 -8.40 -8.68 -6.14
CA ASN A 139 -7.29 -7.76 -5.95
C ASN A 139 -6.86 -7.83 -4.48
N ASN A 140 -5.57 -7.91 -4.21
CA ASN A 140 -5.05 -8.01 -2.85
C ASN A 140 -3.92 -7.02 -2.61
N TYR A 141 -3.90 -6.46 -1.41
CA TYR A 141 -2.97 -5.43 -0.97
C TYR A 141 -2.42 -5.84 0.39
N LEU A 142 -1.09 -5.85 0.52
CA LEU A 142 -0.41 -6.05 1.79
C LEU A 142 0.10 -4.70 2.28
N TYR A 143 -0.47 -4.22 3.37
CA TYR A 143 -0.03 -3.02 4.06
C TYR A 143 0.82 -3.35 5.28
N TYR A 144 1.75 -2.46 5.59
CA TYR A 144 2.43 -2.40 6.88
C TYR A 144 2.07 -1.08 7.57
N LEU A 145 1.41 -1.17 8.72
CA LEU A 145 0.98 -0.05 9.54
C LEU A 145 1.63 -0.14 10.91
N LYS A 146 2.59 0.74 11.18
CA LYS A 146 3.27 0.81 12.48
C LYS A 146 3.55 2.25 12.86
N ASN A 147 3.23 2.62 14.10
CA ASN A 147 3.42 3.99 14.62
C ASN A 147 2.84 5.06 13.68
N GLN A 148 1.60 4.84 13.20
CA GLN A 148 0.89 5.71 12.24
C GLN A 148 1.58 5.88 10.87
N THR A 149 2.66 5.15 10.61
CA THR A 149 3.29 5.10 9.29
C THR A 149 2.70 3.93 8.52
N LEU A 150 2.09 4.22 7.38
CA LEU A 150 1.52 3.24 6.47
C LEU A 150 2.41 3.09 5.24
N GLN A 151 2.65 1.85 4.85
CA GLN A 151 3.30 1.51 3.59
C GLN A 151 2.52 0.41 2.88
N LEU A 152 2.24 0.61 1.59
CA LEU A 152 1.84 -0.48 0.69
C LEU A 152 3.08 -1.30 0.34
N VAL A 153 3.13 -2.53 0.82
CA VAL A 153 4.30 -3.42 0.70
C VAL A 153 4.22 -4.26 -0.58
N TYR A 154 3.01 -4.75 -0.90
CA TYR A 154 2.82 -5.61 -2.05
C TYR A 154 1.37 -5.58 -2.56
N GLU A 155 1.20 -5.80 -3.85
CA GLU A 155 -0.08 -5.85 -4.55
C GLU A 155 -0.07 -7.08 -5.45
N TRP A 156 -1.14 -7.86 -5.46
CA TRP A 156 -1.25 -9.05 -6.31
C TRP A 156 -2.70 -9.45 -6.56
N ASP A 157 -2.89 -10.19 -7.63
CA ASP A 157 -4.16 -10.85 -7.94
C ASP A 157 -4.15 -12.32 -7.53
N THR A 158 -5.30 -12.75 -7.01
CA THR A 158 -5.62 -14.14 -6.69
C THR A 158 -6.85 -14.55 -7.50
N MET A 159 -6.88 -15.77 -8.02
CA MET A 159 -8.06 -16.35 -8.66
C MET A 159 -8.09 -17.81 -8.26
N SER A 160 -9.16 -18.25 -7.61
CA SER A 160 -9.30 -19.65 -7.23
C SER A 160 -10.72 -20.15 -7.36
N ASP A 161 -10.84 -21.42 -7.72
CA ASP A 161 -12.08 -22.18 -7.69
C ASP A 161 -11.80 -23.53 -7.02
N SER A 162 -12.39 -23.73 -5.83
CA SER A 162 -12.36 -25.04 -5.16
C SER A 162 -10.96 -25.65 -4.97
N GLY A 163 -9.93 -24.81 -4.78
CA GLY A 163 -8.54 -25.23 -4.62
C GLY A 163 -7.70 -25.20 -5.90
N TRP A 164 -8.33 -25.04 -7.06
CA TRP A 164 -7.68 -24.74 -8.33
C TRP A 164 -7.43 -23.24 -8.47
N GLY A 165 -6.44 -22.85 -9.29
CA GLY A 165 -6.15 -21.46 -9.64
C GLY A 165 -4.79 -20.99 -9.15
N SER A 166 -4.63 -19.68 -8.90
CA SER A 166 -3.38 -19.06 -8.48
C SER A 166 -3.56 -18.08 -7.32
N TRP A 167 -2.65 -18.13 -6.36
CA TRP A 167 -2.59 -17.28 -5.18
C TRP A 167 -1.12 -16.97 -4.82
N VAL A 168 -0.94 -16.12 -3.81
CA VAL A 168 0.37 -15.85 -3.22
C VAL A 168 0.44 -16.51 -1.85
N GLU A 169 1.53 -17.25 -1.62
CA GLU A 169 1.84 -17.83 -0.32
C GLU A 169 2.93 -17.00 0.35
N PHE A 170 2.65 -16.48 1.53
CA PHE A 170 3.65 -15.82 2.37
C PHE A 170 4.29 -16.81 3.34
N THR A 171 5.60 -16.69 3.52
CA THR A 171 6.38 -17.46 4.48
C THR A 171 7.13 -16.51 5.38
N ASN A 172 6.86 -16.60 6.70
CA ASN A 172 7.63 -15.92 7.72
C ASN A 172 8.54 -16.93 8.43
N PRO A 173 9.84 -17.01 8.07
CA PRO A 173 10.73 -18.03 8.62
C PRO A 173 10.96 -17.88 10.13
N THR A 174 10.69 -16.71 10.71
CA THR A 174 10.88 -16.48 12.15
C THR A 174 9.69 -16.98 12.98
N GLY A 175 8.52 -17.18 12.36
CA GLY A 175 7.27 -17.48 13.06
C GLY A 175 6.78 -16.38 14.03
N LYS A 176 7.47 -15.24 14.09
CA LYS A 176 7.14 -14.15 15.02
C LYS A 176 6.12 -13.18 14.40
N PRO A 177 5.19 -12.62 15.20
CA PRO A 177 4.25 -11.59 14.72
C PRO A 177 4.95 -10.40 14.07
N GLU A 178 6.07 -9.99 14.68
CA GLU A 178 6.93 -8.94 14.18
C GLU A 178 8.17 -9.58 13.56
N THR A 179 8.39 -9.30 12.27
CA THR A 179 9.56 -9.74 11.52
C THR A 179 10.17 -8.57 10.75
N GLU A 180 11.47 -8.65 10.51
CA GLU A 180 12.20 -7.72 9.65
C GLU A 180 12.44 -8.29 8.24
N SER A 181 12.06 -9.56 8.02
CA SER A 181 12.03 -10.14 6.68
C SER A 181 10.99 -11.25 6.54
N PHE A 182 10.44 -11.38 5.34
CA PHE A 182 9.57 -12.50 4.98
C PHE A 182 9.69 -12.74 3.47
N TYR A 183 9.13 -13.86 3.03
CA TYR A 183 9.16 -14.27 1.63
C TYR A 183 7.74 -14.47 1.14
N CYS A 184 7.55 -14.34 -0.17
CA CYS A 184 6.40 -14.92 -0.82
C CYS A 184 6.80 -15.62 -2.12
N LYS A 185 5.91 -16.46 -2.61
CA LYS A 185 5.91 -17.00 -3.97
C LYS A 185 4.50 -16.97 -4.51
N ARG A 186 4.35 -16.88 -5.82
CA ARG A 186 3.10 -17.22 -6.48
C ARG A 186 3.02 -18.73 -6.63
N VAL A 187 1.88 -19.28 -6.27
CA VAL A 187 1.53 -20.69 -6.46
C VAL A 187 0.39 -20.73 -7.47
N ALA A 188 0.44 -21.68 -8.38
CA ALA A 188 -0.66 -22.03 -9.26
C ALA A 188 -0.87 -23.54 -9.22
N PHE A 189 -2.13 -23.97 -9.24
CA PHE A 189 -2.51 -25.36 -9.39
C PHE A 189 -3.63 -25.42 -10.41
N GLU A 190 -3.30 -25.92 -11.61
CA GLU A 190 -4.20 -25.96 -12.74
C GLU A 190 -4.61 -27.41 -13.03
N PRO A 191 -5.90 -27.67 -13.32
CA PRO A 191 -6.38 -29.02 -13.59
C PRO A 191 -5.78 -29.58 -14.88
N ASP A 192 -5.58 -30.90 -14.91
CA ASP A 192 -5.20 -31.61 -16.12
C ASP A 192 -6.42 -31.80 -17.03
N ASP A 193 -6.28 -31.48 -18.32
CA ASP A 193 -7.35 -31.58 -19.30
C ASP A 193 -7.95 -33.00 -19.43
N ASN A 194 -7.19 -34.04 -19.09
CA ASN A 194 -7.60 -35.44 -19.27
C ASN A 194 -7.92 -36.15 -17.95
N ASN A 195 -7.68 -35.51 -16.80
CA ASN A 195 -7.92 -36.11 -15.49
C ASN A 195 -8.22 -35.05 -14.43
N GLU A 196 -9.50 -34.95 -14.07
CA GLU A 196 -10.03 -33.97 -13.11
C GLU A 196 -9.44 -34.13 -11.68
N ASP A 197 -8.89 -35.29 -11.33
CA ASP A 197 -8.24 -35.53 -10.03
C ASP A 197 -6.74 -35.14 -10.03
N MET A 198 -6.20 -34.74 -11.18
CA MET A 198 -4.80 -34.41 -11.36
C MET A 198 -4.64 -32.96 -11.79
N GLY A 199 -3.49 -32.40 -11.48
CA GLY A 199 -3.12 -31.07 -11.96
C GLY A 199 -1.64 -30.82 -11.94
N THR A 200 -1.28 -29.63 -12.39
CA THR A 200 0.09 -29.16 -12.44
C THR A 200 0.27 -28.05 -11.40
N ALA A 201 1.08 -28.34 -10.38
CA ALA A 201 1.50 -27.36 -9.40
C ALA A 201 2.70 -26.59 -9.94
N ALA A 202 2.61 -25.28 -10.00
CA ALA A 202 3.67 -24.38 -10.47
C ALA A 202 3.99 -23.31 -9.42
N HIS A 203 5.27 -22.95 -9.31
CA HIS A 203 5.70 -21.79 -8.53
C HIS A 203 6.44 -20.77 -9.40
N SER A 204 6.10 -19.49 -9.20
CA SER A 204 6.75 -18.34 -9.83
C SER A 204 6.95 -17.22 -8.80
N ASP A 205 7.61 -16.13 -9.23
CA ASP A 205 7.64 -14.85 -8.50
C ASP A 205 8.06 -14.99 -7.03
N SER A 206 9.17 -15.67 -6.77
CA SER A 206 9.76 -15.67 -5.43
C SER A 206 10.29 -14.30 -5.10
N ILE A 207 9.80 -13.71 -4.02
CA ILE A 207 10.16 -12.36 -3.58
C ILE A 207 10.57 -12.42 -2.12
N VAL A 208 11.66 -11.75 -1.78
CA VAL A 208 12.03 -11.44 -0.40
C VAL A 208 11.65 -9.99 -0.08
N PHE A 209 11.08 -9.80 1.09
CA PHE A 209 10.78 -8.50 1.66
C PHE A 209 11.66 -8.27 2.88
N GLN A 210 12.24 -7.07 2.98
CA GLN A 210 13.13 -6.70 4.08
C GLN A 210 12.81 -5.30 4.59
N LEU A 211 12.78 -5.12 5.91
CA LEU A 211 12.67 -3.81 6.54
C LEU A 211 14.05 -3.16 6.59
N LYS A 212 14.25 -2.08 5.83
CA LYS A 212 15.49 -1.28 5.84
C LYS A 212 15.15 0.19 6.07
N ASN A 213 15.81 0.82 7.02
CA ASN A 213 15.60 2.24 7.33
C ASN A 213 14.11 2.60 7.53
N LYS A 214 13.38 1.75 8.27
CA LYS A 214 11.93 1.87 8.54
C LYS A 214 11.01 1.76 7.31
N HIS A 215 11.53 1.31 6.17
CA HIS A 215 10.76 1.07 4.96
C HIS A 215 10.93 -0.38 4.50
N TRP A 216 9.85 -1.01 4.09
CA TRP A 216 9.89 -2.31 3.44
C TRP A 216 10.39 -2.15 2.01
N ILE A 217 11.34 -3.00 1.64
CA ILE A 217 11.79 -3.15 0.26
C ILE A 217 11.51 -4.58 -0.19
N LYS A 218 11.20 -4.74 -1.48
CA LYS A 218 11.02 -6.05 -2.11
C LYS A 218 12.12 -6.31 -3.11
N GLN A 219 12.55 -7.56 -3.22
CA GLN A 219 13.53 -8.03 -4.19
C GLN A 219 13.09 -9.38 -4.75
N PHE A 220 13.02 -9.50 -6.06
CA PHE A 220 12.79 -10.78 -6.73
C PHE A 220 14.01 -11.70 -6.56
N LEU A 221 13.75 -12.94 -6.18
CA LEU A 221 14.71 -14.04 -6.09
C LEU A 221 14.66 -14.93 -7.34
N SER A 222 13.52 -14.97 -8.03
CA SER A 222 13.35 -15.61 -9.33
C SER A 222 13.13 -14.56 -10.43
N ALA A 223 13.24 -14.96 -11.69
CA ALA A 223 12.79 -14.10 -12.79
C ALA A 223 11.27 -13.87 -12.68
N GLU A 224 10.85 -12.60 -12.79
CA GLU A 224 9.45 -12.19 -12.73
C GLU A 224 8.66 -12.83 -13.89
N GLY A 225 7.48 -13.36 -13.57
CA GLY A 225 6.58 -14.05 -14.49
C GLY A 225 7.11 -15.40 -15.01
N LYS A 226 8.21 -15.92 -14.45
CA LYS A 226 8.80 -17.20 -14.88
C LYS A 226 8.61 -18.28 -13.83
N THR A 227 7.97 -19.37 -14.26
CA THR A 227 7.89 -20.62 -13.50
C THR A 227 9.28 -21.20 -13.33
N TYR A 228 9.67 -21.48 -12.09
CA TYR A 228 10.95 -22.12 -11.75
C TYR A 228 10.77 -23.50 -11.10
N PHE A 229 9.52 -23.88 -10.79
CA PHE A 229 9.15 -25.18 -10.28
C PHE A 229 7.83 -25.59 -10.91
N GLU A 230 7.74 -26.84 -11.35
CA GLU A 230 6.52 -27.43 -11.88
C GLU A 230 6.48 -28.92 -11.51
N LYS A 231 5.30 -29.41 -11.10
CA LYS A 231 5.10 -30.81 -10.75
C LYS A 231 3.65 -31.23 -10.97
N LYS A 232 3.47 -32.30 -11.77
CA LYS A 232 2.18 -32.99 -11.88
C LYS A 232 1.92 -33.81 -10.61
N MET A 233 0.72 -33.68 -10.04
CA MET A 233 0.29 -34.41 -8.84
C MET A 233 -1.23 -34.48 -8.73
N SER A 234 -1.73 -35.32 -7.84
CA SER A 234 -3.16 -35.39 -7.56
C SER A 234 -3.61 -34.16 -6.77
N PHE A 235 -4.89 -33.79 -6.93
CA PHE A 235 -5.53 -32.73 -6.15
C PHE A 235 -5.37 -32.96 -4.65
N ASN A 236 -5.60 -34.19 -4.20
CA ASN A 236 -5.48 -34.55 -2.79
C ASN A 236 -4.05 -34.46 -2.28
N ASP A 237 -3.04 -34.81 -3.07
CA ASP A 237 -1.65 -34.71 -2.64
C ASP A 237 -1.19 -33.26 -2.58
N PHE A 238 -1.63 -32.41 -3.51
CA PHE A 238 -1.35 -30.98 -3.47
C PHE A 238 -1.89 -30.33 -2.17
N HIS A 239 -3.16 -30.58 -1.84
CA HIS A 239 -3.82 -29.97 -0.68
C HIS A 239 -3.44 -30.60 0.67
N LYS A 240 -2.68 -31.69 0.69
CA LYS A 240 -2.08 -32.25 1.91
C LYS A 240 -0.77 -31.56 2.30
N ILE A 241 -0.11 -30.87 1.36
CA ILE A 241 1.15 -30.19 1.61
C ILE A 241 0.83 -28.95 2.46
N LYS A 242 1.33 -28.94 3.71
CA LYS A 242 1.24 -27.81 4.63
C LYS A 242 2.53 -26.99 4.62
#